data_AF-A0A803LL12-F1
#
_entry.id   AF-A0A803LL12-F1
#
_cell.length_a   1.000
_cell.length_b   1.000
_cell.length_c   1.000
_cell.angle_alpha   90.00
_cell.angle_beta   90.00
_cell.angle_gamma   90.00
#
_symmetry.space_group_name_H-M   'P 1'
#
loop_
_entity.id
_entity.type
_entity.pdbx_description
1 polymer ?
#
loop_
_entity_poly.entity_id
_entity_poly.type
_entity_poly.pdbx_seq_one_letter_code
_entity_poly.pdbx_strand_id
1 'polypeptide(L)'
;MANELPEYFKCPISLDIMSDPVILSSGHTFDRSSIQRWIDSGHRTCPITKLPLPDPPSLIPNHALRSLISNYTPTQLIPTRSDSDGSGSDSPSQLGCLISKLNSRGSMVEEKVESLVRLTGLSKANPGFRARLTESGAVSAVLRCVDSDNDPGLQEKALLLLLNLSLESDDNKVGLVAEGAVARVVSALGSTAAAVAATVLTSLAVVEVNKATIGAHPGAVRCLVHLLHTGRGRERKEAATALFTLSSFPENRRRTVDCGAVPILIRMAKSGLERAIEVLGLLAKCKEGREEIVKCDGVVEILVHYVKNGSLRGIQYGLMTLNLICCSSDRVKRQVKNQGVLEICFGLIQDDNEKIHRVASNLAKVLQEN
;
A
#
# COMPACT_ATOMS: atom_id res chain seq x y z
N MET A 1 20.97 40.63 -6.48
CA MET A 1 21.82 39.95 -5.48
C MET A 1 21.82 38.49 -5.86
N ALA A 2 22.99 37.91 -6.11
CA ALA A 2 23.11 36.50 -6.53
C ALA A 2 22.56 35.60 -5.41
N ASN A 3 21.62 34.72 -5.75
CA ASN A 3 21.16 33.68 -4.83
C ASN A 3 22.27 32.63 -4.75
N GLU A 4 23.24 32.82 -3.85
CA GLU A 4 24.27 31.83 -3.61
C GLU A 4 23.63 30.57 -3.05
N LEU A 5 23.82 29.45 -3.77
CA LEU A 5 23.38 28.13 -3.37
C LEU A 5 23.96 27.79 -1.99
N PRO A 6 23.14 27.33 -1.03
CA PRO A 6 23.62 27.01 0.29
C PRO A 6 24.68 25.90 0.27
N GLU A 7 25.77 26.11 1.00
CA GLU A 7 26.93 25.19 1.00
C GLU A 7 26.57 23.77 1.46
N TYR A 8 25.53 23.63 2.30
CA TYR A 8 25.05 22.34 2.78
C TYR A 8 24.37 21.46 1.71
N PHE A 9 24.15 21.98 0.49
CA PHE A 9 23.72 21.17 -0.65
C PHE A 9 24.87 20.53 -1.43
N LYS A 10 26.12 20.94 -1.17
CA LYS A 10 27.29 20.43 -1.86
C LYS A 10 27.84 19.19 -1.16
N CYS A 11 28.27 18.21 -1.94
CA CYS A 11 28.95 17.04 -1.44
C CYS A 11 30.32 17.45 -0.89
N PRO A 12 30.68 17.08 0.35
CA PRO A 12 31.99 17.42 0.91
C PRO A 12 33.19 16.78 0.19
N ILE A 13 32.96 15.78 -0.67
CA ILE A 13 34.01 15.09 -1.45
C ILE A 13 34.17 15.75 -2.83
N SER A 14 33.09 15.84 -3.60
CA SER A 14 33.15 16.37 -4.97
C SER A 14 33.00 17.88 -5.04
N LEU A 15 32.49 18.52 -3.98
CA LEU A 15 32.11 19.94 -3.93
C LEU A 15 30.97 20.34 -4.89
N ASP A 16 30.43 19.37 -5.63
CA ASP A 16 29.25 19.50 -6.49
C ASP A 16 27.96 19.35 -5.69
N ILE A 17 26.84 19.85 -6.23
CA ILE A 17 25.50 19.64 -5.63
C ILE A 17 25.20 18.14 -5.56
N MET A 18 24.76 17.67 -4.40
CA MET A 18 24.41 16.26 -4.19
C MET A 18 23.19 15.90 -5.03
N SER A 19 23.35 14.91 -5.90
CA SER A 19 22.27 14.37 -6.73
C SER A 19 21.54 13.23 -6.01
N ASP A 20 22.29 12.40 -5.28
CA ASP A 20 21.76 11.35 -4.42
C ASP A 20 22.40 11.41 -3.03
N PRO A 21 21.93 12.30 -2.14
CA PRO A 21 22.50 12.47 -0.81
C PRO A 21 22.26 11.23 0.07
N VAL A 22 23.33 10.66 0.61
CA VAL A 22 23.33 9.53 1.55
C VAL A 22 24.05 9.90 2.84
N ILE A 23 23.52 9.45 3.97
CA ILE A 23 24.06 9.68 5.32
C ILE A 23 24.87 8.46 5.74
N LEU A 24 26.06 8.73 6.28
CA LEU A 24 26.87 7.74 6.99
C LEU A 24 26.41 7.60 8.44
N SER A 25 26.84 6.53 9.12
CA SER A 25 26.63 6.37 10.57
C SER A 25 27.17 7.54 11.41
N SER A 26 28.15 8.28 10.87
CA SER A 26 28.69 9.50 11.48
C SER A 26 27.74 10.72 11.42
N GLY A 27 26.60 10.61 10.75
CA GLY A 27 25.62 11.69 10.59
C GLY A 27 25.91 12.67 9.44
N HIS A 28 27.04 12.52 8.75
CA HIS A 28 27.38 13.35 7.60
C HIS A 28 26.78 12.82 6.29
N THR A 29 26.37 13.76 5.44
CA THR A 29 25.74 13.46 4.15
C THR A 29 26.71 13.71 3.00
N PHE A 30 26.73 12.79 2.02
CA PHE A 30 27.56 12.84 0.83
C PHE A 30 26.74 12.46 -0.40
N ASP A 31 27.17 12.82 -1.60
CA ASP A 31 26.61 12.21 -2.81
C ASP A 31 27.01 10.73 -2.89
N ARG A 32 26.05 9.85 -3.18
CA ARG A 32 26.26 8.39 -3.22
C ARG A 32 27.45 8.01 -4.09
N SER A 33 27.54 8.58 -5.29
CA SER A 33 28.60 8.24 -6.24
C SER A 33 29.99 8.59 -5.71
N SER A 34 30.08 9.67 -4.92
CA SER A 34 31.33 10.18 -4.37
C SER A 34 31.78 9.37 -3.16
N ILE A 35 30.87 9.06 -2.24
CA ILE A 35 31.22 8.24 -1.06
C ILE A 35 31.43 6.77 -1.44
N GLN A 36 30.73 6.25 -2.44
CA GLN A 36 30.95 4.90 -2.94
C GLN A 36 32.34 4.77 -3.57
N ARG A 37 32.75 5.71 -4.44
CA ARG A 37 34.11 5.75 -4.98
C ARG A 37 35.18 5.83 -3.89
N TRP A 38 34.94 6.59 -2.83
CA TRP A 38 35.84 6.67 -1.68
C TRP A 38 36.04 5.31 -1.00
N ILE A 39 34.94 4.57 -0.75
CA ILE A 39 34.95 3.23 -0.14
C ILE A 39 35.58 2.19 -1.07
N ASP A 40 35.24 2.23 -2.36
CA ASP A 40 35.75 1.30 -3.38
C ASP A 40 37.26 1.47 -3.59
N SER A 41 37.79 2.69 -3.35
CA SER A 41 39.23 2.98 -3.35
C SER A 41 39.97 2.45 -2.10
N GLY A 42 39.31 1.66 -1.26
CA GLY A 42 39.91 1.03 -0.08
C GLY A 42 39.84 1.84 1.21
N HIS A 43 39.26 3.05 1.19
CA HIS A 43 39.11 3.83 2.42
C HIS A 43 38.02 3.24 3.32
N ARG A 44 38.29 3.18 4.63
CA ARG A 44 37.36 2.66 5.65
C ARG A 44 37.03 3.67 6.75
N THR A 45 37.19 4.95 6.44
CA THR A 45 36.91 6.05 7.36
C THR A 45 36.00 7.09 6.73
N CYS A 46 35.24 7.80 7.57
CA CYS A 46 34.44 8.94 7.13
C CYS A 46 35.36 10.06 6.61
N PRO A 47 35.10 10.63 5.42
CA PRO A 47 35.93 11.69 4.83
C PRO A 47 36.08 12.93 5.72
N ILE A 48 35.07 13.26 6.53
CA ILE A 48 35.04 14.44 7.41
C ILE A 48 35.62 14.10 8.78
N THR A 49 35.02 13.14 9.51
CA THR A 49 35.38 12.88 10.91
C THR A 49 36.62 12.01 11.07
N LYS A 50 37.07 11.37 9.98
CA LYS A 50 38.15 10.37 9.97
C LYS A 50 37.92 9.16 10.88
N LEU A 51 36.72 9.02 11.44
CA LEU A 51 36.32 7.86 12.24
C LEU A 51 36.06 6.63 11.35
N PRO A 52 36.31 5.41 11.87
CA PRO A 52 36.08 4.18 11.12
C PRO A 52 34.60 3.99 10.75
N LEU A 53 34.36 3.47 9.54
CA LEU A 53 33.02 3.09 9.07
C LEU A 53 32.66 1.67 9.56
N PRO A 54 31.38 1.38 9.80
CA PRO A 54 30.91 0.01 10.04
C PRO A 54 31.24 -0.91 8.86
N ASP A 55 31.41 -2.21 9.14
CA ASP A 55 31.56 -3.24 8.11
C ASP A 55 30.34 -4.20 8.16
N PRO A 56 29.44 -4.20 7.15
CA PRO A 56 29.50 -3.42 5.91
C PRO A 56 29.11 -1.94 6.09
N PRO A 57 29.58 -1.04 5.20
CA PRO A 57 29.28 0.39 5.28
C PRO A 57 27.79 0.66 5.03
N SER A 58 27.14 1.32 5.98
CA SER A 58 25.73 1.70 5.90
C SER A 58 25.55 3.05 5.19
N LEU A 59 25.01 3.05 3.97
CA LEU A 59 24.64 4.26 3.22
C LEU A 59 23.13 4.48 3.29
N ILE A 60 22.69 5.34 4.21
CA ILE A 60 21.26 5.60 4.45
C ILE A 60 20.82 6.75 3.53
N PRO A 61 19.84 6.58 2.62
CA PRO A 61 19.37 7.68 1.77
C PRO A 61 18.82 8.87 2.59
N ASN A 62 19.22 10.10 2.25
CA ASN A 62 18.70 11.33 2.83
C ASN A 62 17.60 11.92 1.94
N HIS A 63 16.42 11.32 1.97
CA HIS A 63 15.29 11.75 1.13
C HIS A 63 14.87 13.21 1.40
N ALA A 64 14.94 13.66 2.66
CA ALA A 64 14.59 15.04 3.02
C ALA A 64 15.54 16.06 2.35
N LEU A 65 16.86 15.84 2.43
CA LEU A 65 17.83 16.72 1.78
C LEU A 65 17.71 16.67 0.26
N ARG A 66 17.46 15.47 -0.31
CA ARG A 66 17.24 15.32 -1.76
C ARG A 66 16.04 16.13 -2.24
N SER A 67 14.92 16.08 -1.51
CA SER A 67 13.73 16.88 -1.82
C SER A 67 13.98 18.38 -1.65
N LEU A 68 14.76 18.80 -0.66
CA LEU A 68 15.16 20.20 -0.48
C LEU A 68 16.04 20.71 -1.63
N ILE A 69 17.05 19.93 -2.03
CA ILE A 69 17.93 20.27 -3.17
C ILE A 69 17.10 20.40 -4.44
N SER A 70 16.24 19.42 -4.72
CA SER A 70 15.38 19.40 -5.90
C SER A 70 14.43 20.62 -5.95
N ASN A 71 13.87 21.02 -4.82
CA ASN A 71 13.02 22.21 -4.72
C ASN A 71 13.80 23.53 -4.85
N TYR A 72 15.09 23.54 -4.53
CA TYR A 72 15.94 24.74 -4.56
C TYR A 72 16.54 25.02 -5.94
N THR A 73 16.77 24.01 -6.77
CA THR A 73 17.26 24.18 -8.16
C THR A 73 16.12 24.13 -9.18
N PRO A 74 15.51 25.26 -9.58
CA PRO A 74 14.73 25.31 -10.81
C PRO A 74 15.68 25.17 -12.01
N THR A 75 15.67 23.99 -12.62
CA THR A 75 16.07 23.67 -14.00
C THR A 75 17.06 24.62 -14.67
N GLN A 76 18.36 24.50 -14.38
CA GLN A 76 19.43 24.85 -15.31
C GLN A 76 20.76 24.27 -14.77
N LEU A 77 21.50 23.58 -15.63
CA LEU A 77 22.84 23.00 -15.44
C LEU A 77 22.91 21.60 -14.80
N ILE A 78 22.46 20.57 -15.56
CA ILE A 78 23.13 19.26 -15.53
C ILE A 78 23.61 19.00 -16.97
N PRO A 79 24.92 18.89 -17.25
CA PRO A 79 25.42 18.51 -18.56
C PRO A 79 25.12 17.02 -18.78
N THR A 80 24.27 16.72 -19.76
CA THR A 80 24.04 15.35 -20.23
C THR A 80 25.30 14.86 -20.92
N ARG A 81 25.97 13.87 -20.33
CA ARG A 81 26.96 13.06 -21.06
C ARG A 81 26.24 12.30 -22.17
N SER A 82 26.74 12.46 -23.38
CA SER A 82 26.35 11.77 -24.59
C SER A 82 26.64 10.29 -24.48
N ASP A 83 25.61 9.46 -24.48
CA ASP A 83 25.70 8.09 -24.99
C ASP A 83 24.65 7.93 -26.10
N SER A 84 25.17 7.65 -27.28
CA SER A 84 24.44 7.35 -28.50
C SER A 84 23.88 5.93 -28.49
N ASP A 85 22.82 5.77 -29.28
CA ASP A 85 22.25 4.54 -29.85
C ASP A 85 21.28 3.72 -28.99
N GLY A 86 19.99 3.93 -29.28
CA GLY A 86 18.89 3.05 -28.92
C GLY A 86 17.54 3.65 -29.34
N SER A 87 17.02 3.20 -30.47
CA SER A 87 15.70 3.56 -31.00
C SER A 87 14.57 3.20 -30.03
N GLY A 88 14.03 4.21 -29.37
CA GLY A 88 12.81 4.14 -28.57
C GLY A 88 12.43 5.56 -28.13
N SER A 89 11.17 5.94 -28.26
CA SER A 89 10.60 7.28 -28.09
C SER A 89 10.67 7.90 -26.67
N ASP A 90 11.64 7.49 -25.84
CA ASP A 90 11.77 7.87 -24.44
C ASP A 90 12.88 8.92 -24.25
N SER A 91 12.74 10.08 -24.88
CA SER A 91 13.69 11.17 -24.65
C SER A 91 13.47 11.81 -23.25
N PRO A 92 14.52 12.05 -22.45
CA PRO A 92 14.41 12.73 -21.15
C PRO A 92 13.71 14.10 -21.23
N SER A 93 13.81 14.79 -22.37
CA SER A 93 13.13 16.05 -22.66
C SER A 93 11.61 15.91 -22.72
N GLN A 94 11.10 14.79 -23.23
CA GLN A 94 9.66 14.51 -23.28
C GLN A 94 9.09 14.24 -21.89
N LEU A 95 9.82 13.53 -21.03
CA LEU A 95 9.43 13.32 -19.63
C LEU A 95 9.34 14.65 -18.87
N GLY A 96 10.36 15.51 -19.00
CA GLY A 96 10.36 16.84 -18.39
C GLY A 96 9.19 17.72 -18.87
N CYS A 97 8.86 17.67 -20.16
CA CYS A 97 7.72 18.40 -20.73
C CYS A 97 6.38 17.90 -20.18
N LEU A 98 6.18 16.59 -20.02
CA LEU A 98 4.94 16.05 -19.45
C LEU A 98 4.80 16.43 -17.97
N ILE A 99 5.88 16.37 -17.20
CA ILE A 99 5.88 16.76 -15.78
C ILE A 99 5.63 18.27 -15.63
N SER A 100 6.22 19.10 -16.48
CA SER A 100 6.02 20.56 -16.41
C SER A 100 4.57 20.96 -16.69
N LYS A 101 3.87 20.25 -17.60
CA LYS A 101 2.43 20.43 -17.81
C LYS A 101 1.61 20.10 -16.56
N LEU A 102 1.93 19.02 -15.85
CA LEU A 102 1.25 18.69 -14.58
C LEU A 102 1.46 19.77 -13.51
N ASN A 103 2.64 20.37 -13.47
CA ASN A 103 3.01 21.40 -12.49
C ASN A 103 2.50 22.80 -12.83
N SER A 104 2.24 23.07 -14.11
CA SER A 104 1.80 24.39 -14.55
C SER A 104 0.41 24.70 -14.00
N ARG A 105 0.30 25.82 -13.29
CA ARG A 105 -0.99 26.35 -12.82
C ARG A 105 -1.87 26.85 -13.97
N GLY A 106 -1.28 27.23 -15.10
CA GLY A 106 -1.99 27.71 -16.28
C GLY A 106 -2.37 26.61 -17.28
N SER A 107 -1.95 25.36 -17.05
CA SER A 107 -2.30 24.25 -17.93
C SER A 107 -3.75 23.82 -17.70
N MET A 108 -4.47 23.61 -18.80
CA MET A 108 -5.87 23.18 -18.78
C MET A 108 -6.00 21.76 -18.23
N VAL A 109 -7.16 21.40 -17.70
CA VAL A 109 -7.40 20.07 -17.12
C VAL A 109 -7.18 18.99 -18.18
N GLU A 110 -7.58 19.25 -19.43
CA GLU A 110 -7.42 18.35 -20.57
C GLU A 110 -5.95 18.04 -20.86
N GLU A 111 -5.07 19.05 -20.79
CA GLU A 111 -3.63 18.88 -21.02
C GLU A 111 -2.98 18.07 -19.90
N LYS A 112 -3.42 18.27 -18.66
CA LYS A 112 -2.96 17.47 -17.50
C LYS A 112 -3.42 16.03 -17.63
N VAL A 113 -4.67 15.80 -18.03
CA VAL A 113 -5.21 14.47 -18.29
C VAL A 113 -4.43 13.78 -19.42
N GLU A 114 -4.16 14.45 -20.54
CA GLU A 114 -3.36 13.89 -21.63
C GLU A 114 -1.96 13.51 -21.13
N SER A 115 -1.34 14.38 -20.33
CA SER A 115 -0.02 14.13 -19.76
C SER A 115 -0.02 12.90 -18.84
N LEU A 116 -1.02 12.76 -17.97
CA LEU A 116 -1.18 11.59 -17.10
C LEU A 116 -1.42 10.30 -17.90
N VAL A 117 -2.24 10.35 -18.96
CA VAL A 117 -2.51 9.20 -19.84
C VAL A 117 -1.23 8.76 -20.55
N ARG A 118 -0.45 9.69 -21.09
CA ARG A 118 0.83 9.38 -21.73
C ARG A 118 1.83 8.78 -20.75
N LEU A 119 2.02 9.40 -19.58
CA LEU A 119 2.90 8.87 -18.52
C LEU A 119 2.46 7.48 -18.05
N THR A 120 1.15 7.25 -17.94
CA THR A 120 0.57 5.94 -17.62
C THR A 120 0.93 4.92 -18.70
N GLY A 121 0.77 5.25 -19.99
CA GLY A 121 1.13 4.38 -21.10
C GLY A 121 2.61 3.97 -21.07
N LEU A 122 3.51 4.95 -20.90
CA LEU A 122 4.96 4.72 -20.82
C LEU A 122 5.33 3.86 -19.61
N SER A 123 4.75 4.14 -18.45
CA SER A 123 4.98 3.36 -17.21
C SER A 123 4.51 1.91 -17.32
N LYS A 124 3.51 1.62 -18.16
CA LYS A 124 3.02 0.26 -18.40
C LYS A 124 3.91 -0.51 -19.38
N ALA A 125 4.41 0.18 -20.40
CA ALA A 125 5.27 -0.41 -21.43
C ALA A 125 6.67 -0.75 -20.89
N ASN A 126 7.18 0.02 -19.93
CA ASN A 126 8.55 -0.10 -19.46
C ASN A 126 8.63 0.00 -17.91
N PRO A 127 8.91 -1.10 -17.18
CA PRO A 127 9.12 -1.06 -15.74
C PRO A 127 10.22 -0.07 -15.31
N GLY A 128 11.35 -0.04 -16.02
CA GLY A 128 12.43 0.92 -15.75
C GLY A 128 12.01 2.39 -15.90
N PHE A 129 10.94 2.69 -16.64
CA PHE A 129 10.35 4.02 -16.70
C PHE A 129 9.70 4.43 -15.38
N ARG A 130 9.15 3.48 -14.60
CA ARG A 130 8.54 3.75 -13.29
C ARG A 130 9.55 4.27 -12.29
N ALA A 131 10.74 3.64 -12.23
CA ALA A 131 11.84 4.10 -11.39
C ALA A 131 12.24 5.54 -11.73
N ARG A 132 12.47 5.84 -13.01
CA ARG A 132 12.76 7.21 -13.47
C ARG A 132 11.65 8.21 -13.15
N LEU A 133 10.39 7.78 -13.24
CA LEU A 133 9.25 8.64 -12.92
C LEU A 133 9.18 8.97 -11.42
N THR A 134 9.50 8.01 -10.54
CA THR A 134 9.65 8.27 -9.11
C THR A 134 10.82 9.20 -8.82
N GLU A 135 11.96 9.00 -9.50
CA GLU A 135 13.19 9.78 -9.29
C GLU A 135 13.11 11.23 -9.83
N SER A 136 12.28 11.47 -10.84
CA SER A 136 12.15 12.78 -11.52
C SER A 136 11.27 13.80 -10.78
N GLY A 137 10.82 13.51 -9.56
CA GLY A 137 9.93 14.39 -8.78
C GLY A 137 8.48 14.43 -9.30
N ALA A 138 8.13 13.58 -10.27
CA ALA A 138 6.80 13.52 -10.84
C ALA A 138 5.74 13.10 -9.83
N VAL A 139 6.10 12.32 -8.81
CA VAL A 139 5.19 11.86 -7.74
C VAL A 139 4.46 13.03 -7.10
N SER A 140 5.17 14.10 -6.74
CA SER A 140 4.57 15.30 -6.14
C SER A 140 3.54 15.96 -7.06
N ALA A 141 3.81 15.98 -8.37
CA ALA A 141 2.89 16.51 -9.39
C ALA A 141 1.64 15.65 -9.54
N VAL A 142 1.82 14.32 -9.57
CA VAL A 142 0.72 13.35 -9.62
C VAL A 142 -0.14 13.46 -8.38
N LEU A 143 0.46 13.54 -7.19
CA LEU A 143 -0.23 13.69 -5.93
C LEU A 143 -1.07 14.98 -5.86
N ARG A 144 -0.57 16.11 -6.39
CA ARG A 144 -1.40 17.32 -6.52
C ARG A 144 -2.62 17.11 -7.43
N CYS A 145 -2.50 16.31 -8.48
CA CYS A 145 -3.63 15.99 -9.36
C CYS A 145 -4.64 15.03 -8.68
N VAL A 146 -4.21 14.24 -7.69
CA VAL A 146 -5.13 13.43 -6.87
C VAL A 146 -5.98 14.32 -5.97
N ASP A 147 -5.47 15.47 -5.50
CA ASP A 147 -6.22 16.42 -4.67
C ASP A 147 -7.25 17.27 -5.46
N SER A 148 -7.37 17.06 -6.77
CA SER A 148 -8.29 17.81 -7.64
C SER A 148 -9.74 17.31 -7.50
N ASP A 149 -10.39 17.61 -6.38
CA ASP A 149 -11.77 17.20 -6.09
C ASP A 149 -12.81 17.74 -7.09
N ASN A 150 -12.49 18.84 -7.78
CA ASN A 150 -13.37 19.44 -8.78
C ASN A 150 -13.35 18.71 -10.13
N ASP A 151 -12.36 17.85 -10.37
CA ASP A 151 -12.10 17.23 -11.68
C ASP A 151 -11.97 15.71 -11.54
N PRO A 152 -13.10 14.96 -11.47
CA PRO A 152 -13.07 13.52 -11.21
C PRO A 152 -12.27 12.72 -12.25
N GLY A 153 -12.28 13.16 -13.51
CA GLY A 153 -11.48 12.55 -14.57
C GLY A 153 -9.98 12.72 -14.36
N LEU A 154 -9.55 13.89 -13.87
CA LEU A 154 -8.15 14.17 -13.56
C LEU A 154 -7.69 13.34 -12.36
N GLN A 155 -8.48 13.33 -11.28
CA GLN A 155 -8.21 12.54 -10.07
C GLN A 155 -8.10 11.05 -10.40
N GLU A 156 -9.01 10.50 -11.21
CA GLU A 156 -8.96 9.09 -11.63
C GLU A 156 -7.67 8.77 -12.40
N LYS A 157 -7.28 9.60 -13.39
CA LYS A 157 -6.04 9.35 -14.16
C LYS A 157 -4.80 9.48 -13.29
N ALA A 158 -4.80 10.38 -12.31
CA ALA A 158 -3.70 10.53 -11.36
C ALA A 158 -3.56 9.30 -10.46
N LEU A 159 -4.68 8.77 -9.94
CA LEU A 159 -4.71 7.55 -9.14
C LEU A 159 -4.25 6.32 -9.94
N LEU A 160 -4.61 6.22 -11.23
CA LEU A 160 -4.15 5.13 -12.09
C LEU A 160 -2.65 5.17 -12.35
N LEU A 161 -2.07 6.36 -12.51
CA LEU A 161 -0.62 6.51 -12.62
C LEU A 161 0.07 6.14 -11.30
N LEU A 162 -0.47 6.61 -10.17
CA LEU A 162 0.02 6.27 -8.84
C LEU A 162 -0.03 4.76 -8.57
N LEU A 163 -1.09 4.08 -9.03
CA LEU A 163 -1.20 2.62 -8.96
C LEU A 163 -0.11 1.94 -9.80
N ASN A 164 0.18 2.41 -11.02
CA ASN A 164 1.26 1.80 -11.81
C ASN A 164 2.61 1.99 -11.14
N LEU A 165 2.86 3.17 -10.56
CA LEU A 165 4.08 3.42 -9.79
C LEU A 165 4.22 2.45 -8.61
N SER A 166 3.14 2.16 -7.87
CA SER A 166 3.21 1.22 -6.74
C SER A 166 3.52 -0.23 -7.15
N LEU A 167 3.45 -0.57 -8.44
CA LEU A 167 3.78 -1.91 -8.96
C LEU A 167 5.28 -2.13 -9.24
N GLU A 168 6.15 -1.13 -9.04
CA GLU A 168 7.58 -1.25 -9.37
C GLU A 168 8.36 -2.12 -8.36
N SER A 169 8.62 -1.59 -7.17
CA SER A 169 9.34 -2.29 -6.11
C SER A 169 8.70 -2.01 -4.75
N ASP A 170 9.08 -2.75 -3.72
CA ASP A 170 8.59 -2.50 -2.37
C ASP A 170 9.15 -1.21 -1.79
N ASP A 171 10.41 -0.88 -2.10
CA ASP A 171 11.02 0.43 -1.78
C ASP A 171 10.24 1.58 -2.41
N ASN A 172 9.75 1.42 -3.64
CA ASN A 172 8.93 2.43 -4.28
C ASN A 172 7.59 2.63 -3.56
N LYS A 173 6.95 1.55 -3.10
CA LYS A 173 5.72 1.65 -2.30
C LYS A 173 5.96 2.41 -1.00
N VAL A 174 7.09 2.17 -0.33
CA VAL A 174 7.48 2.89 0.90
C VAL A 174 7.74 4.36 0.59
N GLY A 175 8.46 4.65 -0.50
CA GLY A 175 8.73 6.01 -0.99
C GLY A 175 7.44 6.79 -1.28
N LEU A 176 6.47 6.18 -1.98
CA LEU A 176 5.18 6.80 -2.26
C LEU A 176 4.41 7.15 -0.97
N VAL A 177 4.46 6.28 0.04
CA VAL A 177 3.86 6.55 1.36
C VAL A 177 4.57 7.72 2.05
N ALA A 178 5.91 7.75 2.01
CA ALA A 178 6.72 8.83 2.58
C ALA A 178 6.47 10.20 1.90
N GLU A 179 6.17 10.21 0.59
CA GLU A 179 5.78 11.40 -0.19
C GLU A 179 4.34 11.88 0.12
N GLY A 180 3.63 11.20 1.03
CA GLY A 180 2.29 11.61 1.47
C GLY A 180 1.16 11.14 0.55
N ALA A 181 1.34 10.01 -0.14
CA ALA A 181 0.28 9.42 -0.95
C ALA A 181 -0.95 9.02 -0.11
N VAL A 182 -0.76 8.54 1.13
CA VAL A 182 -1.85 7.95 1.92
C VAL A 182 -2.98 8.96 2.17
N ALA A 183 -2.66 10.18 2.61
CA ALA A 183 -3.68 11.19 2.93
C ALA A 183 -4.55 11.54 1.72
N ARG A 184 -3.93 11.67 0.54
CA ARG A 184 -4.59 12.05 -0.71
C ARG A 184 -5.45 10.92 -1.26
N VAL A 185 -4.93 9.70 -1.24
CA VAL A 185 -5.68 8.52 -1.66
C VAL A 185 -6.85 8.24 -0.71
N VAL A 186 -6.69 8.47 0.60
CA VAL A 186 -7.78 8.35 1.57
C VAL A 186 -8.87 9.39 1.33
N SER A 187 -8.52 10.64 0.97
CA SER A 187 -9.51 11.65 0.56
C SER A 187 -10.32 11.17 -0.66
N ALA A 188 -9.63 10.62 -1.66
CA ALA A 188 -10.25 10.13 -2.88
C ALA A 188 -11.17 8.91 -2.70
N LEU A 189 -11.19 8.25 -1.54
CA LEU A 189 -12.16 7.18 -1.23
C LEU A 189 -13.61 7.69 -1.16
N GLY A 190 -13.83 9.00 -1.01
CA GLY A 190 -15.15 9.63 -1.05
C GLY A 190 -15.59 10.11 -2.44
N SER A 191 -14.76 9.90 -3.47
CA SER A 191 -14.99 10.41 -4.83
C SER A 191 -15.59 9.35 -5.76
N THR A 192 -15.86 9.71 -7.03
CA THR A 192 -16.24 8.75 -8.08
C THR A 192 -15.10 7.78 -8.44
N ALA A 193 -13.86 8.07 -8.03
CA ALA A 193 -12.69 7.22 -8.23
C ALA A 193 -12.39 6.31 -7.02
N ALA A 194 -13.33 6.18 -6.07
CA ALA A 194 -13.15 5.45 -4.82
C ALA A 194 -12.65 4.01 -4.99
N ALA A 195 -13.13 3.29 -6.02
CA ALA A 195 -12.66 1.94 -6.33
C ALA A 195 -11.15 1.92 -6.66
N VAL A 196 -10.68 2.87 -7.48
CA VAL A 196 -9.26 2.98 -7.84
C VAL A 196 -8.43 3.38 -6.63
N ALA A 197 -8.92 4.31 -5.81
CA ALA A 197 -8.26 4.72 -4.57
C ALA A 197 -8.09 3.53 -3.59
N ALA A 198 -9.12 2.70 -3.42
CA ALA A 198 -9.04 1.49 -2.61
C ALA A 198 -8.03 0.48 -3.19
N THR A 199 -7.94 0.33 -4.50
CA THR A 199 -6.91 -0.50 -5.16
C THR A 199 -5.49 0.04 -4.91
N VAL A 200 -5.28 1.36 -4.96
CA VAL A 200 -3.98 1.99 -4.63
C VAL A 200 -3.58 1.70 -3.19
N LEU A 201 -4.50 1.89 -2.22
CA LEU A 201 -4.21 1.55 -0.81
C LEU A 201 -3.86 0.07 -0.65
N THR A 202 -4.57 -0.82 -1.34
CA THR A 202 -4.28 -2.26 -1.32
C THR A 202 -2.88 -2.54 -1.85
N SER A 203 -2.48 -1.92 -2.97
CA SER A 203 -1.16 -2.11 -3.57
C SER A 203 -0.04 -1.60 -2.67
N LEU A 204 -0.20 -0.41 -2.08
CA LEU A 204 0.78 0.15 -1.14
C LEU A 204 0.89 -0.68 0.14
N ALA A 205 -0.23 -1.23 0.62
CA ALA A 205 -0.32 -2.05 1.82
C ALA A 205 0.18 -3.49 1.64
N VAL A 206 0.76 -3.87 0.50
CA VAL A 206 1.43 -5.19 0.39
C VAL A 206 2.63 -5.26 1.33
N VAL A 207 3.31 -4.13 1.55
CA VAL A 207 4.48 -4.00 2.45
C VAL A 207 4.03 -3.79 3.89
N GLU A 208 4.59 -4.56 4.84
CA GLU A 208 4.22 -4.52 6.26
C GLU A 208 4.33 -3.11 6.88
N VAL A 209 5.43 -2.39 6.63
CA VAL A 209 5.63 -1.01 7.13
C VAL A 209 4.52 -0.07 6.64
N ASN A 210 4.06 -0.27 5.40
CA ASN A 210 2.96 0.51 4.84
C ASN A 210 1.62 0.10 5.45
N LYS A 211 1.37 -1.19 5.75
CA LYS A 211 0.13 -1.61 6.44
C LYS A 211 -0.02 -0.90 7.78
N ALA A 212 1.07 -0.81 8.55
CA ALA A 212 1.09 -0.13 9.83
C ALA A 212 0.77 1.36 9.67
N THR A 213 1.45 2.04 8.74
CA THR A 213 1.27 3.47 8.47
C THR A 213 -0.13 3.80 7.94
N ILE A 214 -0.59 3.06 6.93
CA ILE A 214 -1.92 3.26 6.31
C ILE A 214 -3.01 2.97 7.34
N GLY A 215 -2.91 1.87 8.08
CA GLY A 215 -3.91 1.52 9.08
C GLY A 215 -3.94 2.43 10.30
N ALA A 216 -2.82 3.09 10.62
CA ALA A 216 -2.76 4.10 11.68
C ALA A 216 -3.31 5.47 11.25
N HIS A 217 -3.48 5.73 9.95
CA HIS A 217 -4.05 7.00 9.49
C HIS A 217 -5.52 7.12 9.96
N PRO A 218 -5.89 8.23 10.65
CA PRO A 218 -7.23 8.43 11.22
C PRO A 218 -8.43 8.22 10.27
N GLY A 219 -8.25 8.42 8.96
CA GLY A 219 -9.32 8.29 7.98
C GLY A 219 -9.34 6.98 7.21
N ALA A 220 -8.21 6.26 7.12
CA ALA A 220 -8.07 5.19 6.12
C ALA A 220 -9.06 4.04 6.34
N VAL A 221 -9.04 3.44 7.53
CA VAL A 221 -9.94 2.33 7.88
C VAL A 221 -11.40 2.78 7.88
N ARG A 222 -11.68 3.96 8.45
CA ARG A 222 -13.04 4.53 8.50
C ARG A 222 -13.64 4.74 7.12
N CYS A 223 -12.88 5.35 6.20
CA CYS A 223 -13.32 5.59 4.83
C CYS A 223 -13.53 4.29 4.05
N LEU A 224 -12.69 3.27 4.25
CA LEU A 224 -12.87 1.96 3.63
C LEU A 224 -14.11 1.23 4.16
N VAL A 225 -14.39 1.30 5.47
CA VAL A 225 -15.62 0.75 6.05
C VAL A 225 -16.86 1.50 5.54
N HIS A 226 -16.77 2.82 5.42
CA HIS A 226 -17.83 3.62 4.81
C HIS A 226 -18.08 3.21 3.34
N LEU A 227 -17.02 3.10 2.54
CA LEU A 227 -17.11 2.68 1.13
C LEU A 227 -17.68 1.27 0.99
N LEU A 228 -17.35 0.35 1.90
CA LEU A 228 -17.95 -0.98 1.96
C LEU A 228 -19.46 -0.92 2.24
N HIS A 229 -19.91 0.04 3.06
CA HIS A 229 -21.32 0.22 3.38
C HIS A 229 -22.10 0.88 2.23
N THR A 230 -21.62 1.99 1.69
CA THR A 230 -22.37 2.87 0.78
C THR A 230 -22.08 2.58 -0.70
N GLY A 231 -20.89 2.07 -1.02
CA GLY A 231 -20.47 1.79 -2.38
C GLY A 231 -21.27 0.67 -3.06
N ARG A 232 -21.00 0.43 -4.34
CA ARG A 232 -21.70 -0.54 -5.19
C ARG A 232 -20.71 -1.37 -6.02
N GLY A 233 -21.09 -2.61 -6.33
CA GLY A 233 -20.36 -3.47 -7.27
C GLY A 233 -18.86 -3.56 -6.97
N ARG A 234 -18.05 -2.92 -7.81
CA ARG A 234 -16.59 -2.88 -7.70
C ARG A 234 -16.11 -2.20 -6.42
N GLU A 235 -16.71 -1.08 -6.01
CA GLU A 235 -16.28 -0.31 -4.83
C GLU A 235 -16.26 -1.16 -3.56
N ARG A 236 -17.32 -1.95 -3.33
CA ARG A 236 -17.40 -2.87 -2.18
C ARG A 236 -16.31 -3.95 -2.24
N LYS A 237 -16.05 -4.49 -3.43
CA LYS A 237 -15.02 -5.53 -3.63
C LYS A 237 -13.63 -5.00 -3.33
N GLU A 238 -13.31 -3.81 -3.84
CA GLU A 238 -12.01 -3.15 -3.60
C GLU A 238 -11.87 -2.74 -2.12
N ALA A 239 -12.93 -2.17 -1.51
CA ALA A 239 -12.94 -1.82 -0.10
C ALA A 239 -12.70 -3.04 0.81
N ALA A 240 -13.41 -4.15 0.57
CA ALA A 240 -13.22 -5.39 1.32
C ALA A 240 -11.81 -5.98 1.11
N THR A 241 -11.24 -5.83 -0.08
CA THR A 241 -9.87 -6.30 -0.38
C THR A 241 -8.82 -5.44 0.34
N ALA A 242 -8.98 -4.12 0.36
CA ALA A 242 -8.12 -3.21 1.12
C ALA A 242 -8.19 -3.50 2.62
N LEU A 243 -9.40 -3.69 3.17
CA LEU A 243 -9.60 -4.06 4.58
C LEU A 243 -8.96 -5.42 4.93
N PHE A 244 -9.04 -6.39 4.03
CA PHE A 244 -8.38 -7.69 4.19
C PHE A 244 -6.85 -7.52 4.28
N THR A 245 -6.27 -6.80 3.32
CA THR A 245 -4.81 -6.54 3.29
C THR A 245 -4.36 -5.80 4.54
N LEU A 246 -5.05 -4.74 4.94
CA LEU A 246 -4.71 -3.98 6.15
C LEU A 246 -4.87 -4.80 7.43
N SER A 247 -5.95 -5.59 7.56
CA SER A 247 -6.25 -6.39 8.76
C SER A 247 -5.38 -7.65 8.88
N SER A 248 -4.57 -7.96 7.86
CA SER A 248 -3.52 -8.98 7.99
C SER A 248 -2.50 -8.57 9.06
N PHE A 249 -2.23 -7.27 9.19
CA PHE A 249 -1.45 -6.67 10.27
C PHE A 249 -2.26 -6.63 11.58
N PRO A 250 -1.79 -7.25 12.69
CA PRO A 250 -2.57 -7.43 13.92
C PRO A 250 -3.21 -6.16 14.49
N GLU A 251 -2.47 -5.06 14.53
CA GLU A 251 -2.86 -3.78 15.13
C GLU A 251 -4.03 -3.13 14.38
N ASN A 252 -4.18 -3.43 13.09
CA ASN A 252 -5.27 -2.92 12.28
C ASN A 252 -6.58 -3.67 12.51
N ARG A 253 -6.56 -4.89 13.05
CA ARG A 253 -7.78 -5.67 13.29
C ARG A 253 -8.69 -4.95 14.27
N ARG A 254 -8.14 -4.51 15.41
CA ARG A 254 -8.88 -3.75 16.41
C ARG A 254 -9.41 -2.43 15.83
N ARG A 255 -8.58 -1.69 15.08
CA ARG A 255 -9.02 -0.45 14.40
C ARG A 255 -10.19 -0.69 13.45
N THR A 256 -10.17 -1.79 12.70
CA THR A 256 -11.27 -2.18 11.80
C THR A 256 -12.54 -2.52 12.56
N VAL A 257 -12.43 -3.23 13.70
CA VAL A 257 -13.57 -3.52 14.59
C VAL A 257 -14.15 -2.24 15.18
N ASP A 258 -13.30 -1.37 15.73
CA ASP A 258 -13.68 -0.09 16.35
C ASP A 258 -14.38 0.86 15.36
N CYS A 259 -14.10 0.73 14.06
CA CYS A 259 -14.80 1.46 12.99
C CYS A 259 -16.18 0.87 12.63
N GLY A 260 -16.66 -0.15 13.34
CA GLY A 260 -17.98 -0.77 13.10
C GLY A 260 -18.02 -1.67 11.86
N ALA A 261 -16.88 -2.25 11.43
CA ALA A 261 -16.82 -3.05 10.21
C ALA A 261 -17.61 -4.36 10.30
N VAL A 262 -17.72 -4.97 11.48
CA VAL A 262 -18.24 -6.35 11.65
C VAL A 262 -19.69 -6.49 11.17
N PRO A 263 -20.67 -5.67 11.63
CA PRO A 263 -22.04 -5.78 11.12
C PRO A 263 -22.16 -5.53 9.62
N ILE A 264 -21.35 -4.61 9.08
CA ILE A 264 -21.32 -4.30 7.64
C ILE A 264 -20.81 -5.51 6.86
N LEU A 265 -19.71 -6.11 7.28
CA LEU A 265 -19.12 -7.30 6.66
C LEU A 265 -20.08 -8.49 6.67
N ILE A 266 -20.79 -8.73 7.78
CA ILE A 266 -21.78 -9.82 7.87
C ILE A 266 -22.92 -9.60 6.88
N ARG A 267 -23.43 -8.37 6.76
CA ARG A 267 -24.43 -8.02 5.74
C ARG A 267 -23.89 -8.19 4.33
N MET A 268 -22.63 -7.83 4.08
CA MET A 268 -22.01 -8.01 2.76
C MET A 268 -21.84 -9.51 2.41
N ALA A 269 -21.41 -10.32 3.38
CA ALA A 269 -21.32 -11.77 3.24
C ALA A 269 -22.71 -12.39 2.94
N LYS A 270 -23.76 -11.95 3.65
CA LYS A 270 -25.15 -12.37 3.35
C LYS A 270 -25.57 -12.03 1.92
N SER A 271 -25.05 -10.94 1.35
CA SER A 271 -25.29 -10.56 -0.05
C SER A 271 -24.37 -11.26 -1.07
N GLY A 272 -23.55 -12.23 -0.64
CA GLY A 272 -22.67 -13.01 -1.51
C GLY A 272 -21.24 -12.47 -1.67
N LEU A 273 -20.84 -11.41 -0.95
CA LEU A 273 -19.47 -10.90 -1.02
C LEU A 273 -18.52 -11.78 -0.19
N GLU A 274 -17.95 -12.81 -0.81
CA GLU A 274 -17.07 -13.77 -0.13
C GLU A 274 -15.85 -13.14 0.54
N ARG A 275 -15.27 -12.09 -0.06
CA ARG A 275 -14.14 -11.35 0.54
C ARG A 275 -14.46 -10.86 1.97
N ALA A 276 -15.74 -10.60 2.29
CA ALA A 276 -16.14 -10.20 3.63
C ALA A 276 -15.91 -11.31 4.68
N ILE A 277 -16.06 -12.59 4.30
CA ILE A 277 -15.75 -13.74 5.17
C ILE A 277 -14.27 -13.79 5.49
N GLU A 278 -13.41 -13.51 4.51
CA GLU A 278 -11.97 -13.48 4.72
C GLU A 278 -11.56 -12.37 5.71
N VAL A 279 -12.17 -11.18 5.58
CA VAL A 279 -11.95 -10.09 6.54
C VAL A 279 -12.45 -10.50 7.93
N LEU A 280 -13.67 -11.04 8.05
CA LEU A 280 -14.23 -11.51 9.33
C LEU A 280 -13.31 -12.52 10.02
N GLY A 281 -12.73 -13.46 9.28
CA GLY A 281 -11.79 -14.42 9.83
C GLY A 281 -10.49 -13.79 10.33
N LEU A 282 -10.00 -12.72 9.70
CA LEU A 282 -8.89 -11.94 10.25
C LEU A 282 -9.29 -11.20 11.53
N LEU A 283 -10.47 -10.60 11.56
CA LEU A 283 -10.97 -9.88 12.74
C LEU A 283 -11.21 -10.83 13.92
N ALA A 284 -11.68 -12.06 13.69
CA ALA A 284 -11.85 -13.07 14.74
C ALA A 284 -10.54 -13.46 15.46
N LYS A 285 -9.37 -13.12 14.88
CA LYS A 285 -8.07 -13.34 15.56
C LYS A 285 -7.85 -12.38 16.74
N CYS A 286 -8.56 -11.26 16.83
CA CYS A 286 -8.54 -10.38 18.01
C CYS A 286 -9.79 -10.61 18.89
N LYS A 287 -9.69 -10.30 20.18
CA LYS A 287 -10.76 -10.56 21.16
C LYS A 287 -12.01 -9.74 20.84
N GLU A 288 -11.81 -8.46 20.58
CA GLU A 288 -12.82 -7.47 20.24
C GLU A 288 -13.60 -7.89 18.99
N GLY A 289 -12.89 -8.41 17.98
CA GLY A 289 -13.52 -8.92 16.78
C GLY A 289 -14.42 -10.12 17.05
N ARG A 290 -13.99 -11.06 17.90
CA ARG A 290 -14.85 -12.20 18.29
C ARG A 290 -16.09 -11.73 19.04
N GLU A 291 -15.92 -10.87 20.03
CA GLU A 291 -17.01 -10.32 20.84
C GLU A 291 -18.06 -9.63 19.97
N GLU A 292 -17.64 -8.92 18.93
CA GLU A 292 -18.57 -8.23 18.03
C GLU A 292 -19.22 -9.17 17.02
N ILE A 293 -18.48 -10.17 16.52
CA ILE A 293 -19.01 -11.18 15.60
C ILE A 293 -20.13 -12.00 16.28
N VAL A 294 -19.95 -12.42 17.54
CA VAL A 294 -20.94 -13.25 18.26
C VAL A 294 -22.23 -12.52 18.65
N LYS A 295 -22.22 -11.19 18.63
CA LYS A 295 -23.41 -10.36 18.85
C LYS A 295 -24.31 -10.26 17.61
N CYS A 296 -23.79 -10.58 16.43
CA CYS A 296 -24.52 -10.42 15.19
C CYS A 296 -25.39 -11.63 14.88
N ASP A 297 -26.69 -11.40 14.70
CA ASP A 297 -27.65 -12.47 14.39
C ASP A 297 -27.41 -13.09 13.01
N GLY A 298 -27.65 -14.40 12.89
CA GLY A 298 -27.50 -15.15 11.65
C GLY A 298 -26.04 -15.36 11.20
N VAL A 299 -25.04 -14.92 11.99
CA VAL A 299 -23.63 -15.06 11.61
C VAL A 299 -23.20 -16.52 11.46
N VAL A 300 -23.73 -17.42 12.30
CA VAL A 300 -23.44 -18.86 12.21
C VAL A 300 -23.98 -19.44 10.91
N GLU A 301 -25.22 -19.14 10.53
CA GLU A 301 -25.83 -19.61 9.29
C GLU A 301 -25.04 -19.15 8.06
N ILE A 302 -24.61 -17.88 8.05
CA ILE A 302 -23.81 -17.31 6.97
C ILE A 302 -22.45 -18.02 6.88
N LEU A 303 -21.75 -18.19 8.00
CA LEU A 303 -20.45 -18.87 8.01
C LEU A 303 -20.58 -20.34 7.57
N VAL A 304 -21.59 -21.06 8.05
CA VAL A 304 -21.85 -22.45 7.66
C VAL A 304 -22.19 -22.54 6.18
N HIS A 305 -22.96 -21.59 5.63
CA HIS A 305 -23.23 -21.53 4.19
C HIS A 305 -21.94 -21.46 3.36
N TYR A 306 -20.98 -20.61 3.76
CA TYR A 306 -19.70 -20.50 3.07
C TYR A 306 -18.77 -21.70 3.31
N VAL A 307 -18.85 -22.36 4.46
CA VAL A 307 -18.13 -23.62 4.70
C VAL A 307 -18.66 -24.75 3.80
N LYS A 308 -19.95 -24.75 3.46
CA LYS A 308 -20.56 -25.75 2.57
C LYS A 308 -20.36 -25.44 1.08
N ASN A 309 -20.45 -24.17 0.70
CA ASN A 309 -20.61 -23.76 -0.70
C ASN A 309 -19.57 -22.74 -1.21
N GLY A 310 -18.68 -22.25 -0.35
CA GLY A 310 -17.72 -21.20 -0.70
C GLY A 310 -16.53 -21.72 -1.52
N SER A 311 -15.69 -20.79 -1.99
CA SER A 311 -14.38 -21.17 -2.55
C SER A 311 -13.48 -21.80 -1.49
N LEU A 312 -12.34 -22.38 -1.89
CA LEU A 312 -11.32 -22.87 -0.94
C LEU A 312 -10.94 -21.82 0.13
N ARG A 313 -10.85 -20.54 -0.25
CA ARG A 313 -10.60 -19.45 0.71
C ARG A 313 -11.82 -19.18 1.58
N GLY A 314 -13.01 -19.15 0.99
CA GLY A 314 -14.27 -19.00 1.72
C GLY A 314 -14.45 -20.08 2.80
N ILE A 315 -14.22 -21.35 2.45
CA ILE A 315 -14.26 -22.50 3.36
C ILE A 315 -13.20 -22.34 4.46
N GLN A 316 -11.94 -22.09 4.08
CA GLN A 316 -10.85 -21.96 5.05
C GLN A 316 -11.12 -20.85 6.08
N TYR A 317 -11.51 -19.65 5.63
CA TYR A 317 -11.79 -18.53 6.52
C TYR A 317 -13.10 -18.70 7.28
N GLY A 318 -14.12 -19.33 6.70
CA GLY A 318 -15.35 -19.71 7.37
C GLY A 318 -15.10 -20.64 8.55
N LEU A 319 -14.38 -21.75 8.31
CA LEU A 319 -13.97 -22.70 9.35
C LEU A 319 -13.13 -22.02 10.43
N MET A 320 -12.15 -21.21 10.04
CA MET A 320 -11.28 -20.50 10.99
C MET A 320 -12.09 -19.56 11.88
N THR A 321 -13.04 -18.82 11.30
CA THR A 321 -13.91 -17.91 12.05
C THR A 321 -14.77 -18.69 13.03
N LEU A 322 -15.44 -19.75 12.58
CA LEU A 322 -16.26 -20.64 13.43
C LEU A 322 -15.45 -21.21 14.60
N ASN A 323 -14.24 -21.73 14.33
CA ASN A 323 -13.35 -22.25 15.37
C ASN A 323 -13.06 -21.21 16.45
N LEU A 324 -12.67 -20.01 16.03
CA LEU A 324 -12.29 -18.94 16.96
C LEU A 324 -13.48 -18.44 17.81
N ILE A 325 -14.67 -18.29 17.22
CA ILE A 325 -15.85 -17.83 17.97
C ILE A 325 -16.46 -18.94 18.85
N CYS A 326 -16.37 -20.22 18.46
CA CYS A 326 -16.77 -21.36 19.29
C CYS A 326 -15.94 -21.43 20.57
N CYS A 327 -14.62 -21.20 20.49
CA CYS A 327 -13.75 -21.13 21.67
C CYS A 327 -14.09 -19.96 22.62
N SER A 328 -14.88 -18.98 22.17
CA SER A 328 -15.22 -17.78 22.94
C SER A 328 -16.67 -17.75 23.42
N SER A 329 -17.54 -18.66 22.98
CA SER A 329 -18.96 -18.66 23.34
C SER A 329 -19.63 -20.03 23.19
N ASP A 330 -20.06 -20.61 24.32
CA ASP A 330 -20.80 -21.88 24.36
C ASP A 330 -22.16 -21.80 23.66
N ARG A 331 -22.77 -20.60 23.63
CA ARG A 331 -24.01 -20.37 22.88
C ARG A 331 -23.77 -20.60 21.39
N VAL A 332 -22.70 -20.01 20.85
CA VAL A 332 -22.34 -20.16 19.43
C VAL A 332 -21.90 -21.59 19.14
N LYS A 333 -21.10 -22.20 20.02
CA LYS A 333 -20.71 -23.61 19.93
C LYS A 333 -21.92 -24.54 19.77
N ARG A 334 -22.96 -24.37 20.59
CA ARG A 334 -24.22 -25.14 20.47
C ARG A 334 -24.95 -24.89 19.15
N GLN A 335 -25.03 -23.63 18.70
CA GLN A 335 -25.64 -23.30 17.39
C GLN A 335 -24.89 -23.97 16.23
N VAL A 336 -23.56 -23.97 16.27
CA VAL A 336 -22.70 -24.61 15.27
C VAL A 336 -22.89 -26.13 15.27
N LYS A 337 -22.97 -26.78 16.45
CA LYS A 337 -23.30 -28.22 16.55
C LYS A 337 -24.66 -28.52 15.91
N ASN A 338 -25.69 -27.73 16.22
CA ASN A 338 -27.05 -27.93 15.71
C ASN A 338 -27.17 -27.77 14.18
N GLN A 339 -26.21 -27.11 13.53
CA GLN A 339 -26.17 -26.99 12.06
C GLN A 339 -25.44 -28.13 11.35
N GLY A 340 -25.02 -29.17 12.08
CA GLY A 340 -24.34 -30.34 11.52
C GLY A 340 -22.94 -30.02 11.01
N VAL A 341 -22.23 -29.08 11.67
CA VAL A 341 -20.88 -28.67 11.24
C VAL A 341 -19.82 -29.72 11.54
N LEU A 342 -20.08 -30.60 12.51
CA LEU A 342 -19.16 -31.68 12.87
C LEU A 342 -19.01 -32.68 11.71
N GLU A 343 -20.11 -33.06 11.07
CA GLU A 343 -20.13 -33.95 9.91
C GLU A 343 -19.42 -33.31 8.71
N ILE A 344 -19.63 -32.00 8.51
CA ILE A 344 -18.91 -31.25 7.45
C ILE A 344 -17.41 -31.26 7.70
N CYS A 345 -16.97 -31.07 8.96
CA CYS A 345 -15.56 -31.11 9.30
C CYS A 345 -14.95 -32.48 8.99
N PHE A 346 -15.64 -33.59 9.31
CA PHE A 346 -15.15 -34.93 8.97
C PHE A 346 -15.03 -35.17 7.46
N GLY A 347 -15.97 -34.65 6.66
CA GLY A 347 -15.85 -34.68 5.20
C GLY A 347 -14.63 -33.90 4.70
N LEU A 348 -14.37 -32.72 5.26
CA LEU A 348 -13.26 -31.85 4.86
C LEU A 348 -11.88 -32.32 5.38
N ILE A 349 -11.82 -33.21 6.36
CA ILE A 349 -10.56 -33.82 6.84
C ILE A 349 -10.00 -34.82 5.82
N GLN A 350 -10.86 -35.38 4.97
CA GLN A 350 -10.46 -36.28 3.88
C GLN A 350 -9.97 -35.53 2.63
N ASP A 351 -9.98 -34.19 2.65
CA ASP A 351 -9.50 -33.34 1.56
C ASP A 351 -7.97 -33.22 1.61
N ASP A 352 -7.32 -33.23 0.43
CA ASP A 352 -5.86 -33.12 0.29
C ASP A 352 -5.32 -31.72 0.69
N ASN A 353 -6.20 -30.73 0.90
CA ASN A 353 -5.80 -29.40 1.31
C ASN A 353 -5.40 -29.33 2.79
N GLU A 354 -4.10 -29.38 3.07
CA GLU A 354 -3.53 -29.34 4.42
C GLU A 354 -4.05 -28.19 5.30
N LYS A 355 -4.30 -27.00 4.72
CA LYS A 355 -4.80 -25.85 5.48
C LYS A 355 -6.25 -26.05 5.90
N ILE A 356 -7.09 -26.56 5.01
CA ILE A 356 -8.50 -26.85 5.31
C ILE A 356 -8.57 -28.00 6.31
N HIS A 357 -7.84 -29.09 6.07
CA HIS A 357 -7.73 -30.23 6.98
C HIS A 357 -7.34 -29.75 8.39
N ARG A 358 -6.26 -28.98 8.55
CA ARG A 358 -5.82 -28.50 9.86
C ARG A 358 -6.90 -27.70 10.60
N VAL A 359 -7.59 -26.80 9.90
CA VAL A 359 -8.61 -25.95 10.54
C VAL A 359 -9.89 -26.74 10.84
N ALA A 360 -10.31 -27.65 9.95
CA ALA A 360 -11.45 -28.53 10.14
C ALA A 360 -11.23 -29.49 11.33
N SER A 361 -10.04 -30.10 11.44
CA SER A 361 -9.65 -30.93 12.58
C SER A 361 -9.70 -30.18 13.91
N ASN A 362 -9.27 -28.93 13.95
CA ASN A 362 -9.34 -28.12 15.15
C ASN A 362 -10.80 -27.80 15.54
N LEU A 363 -11.62 -27.40 14.57
CA LEU A 363 -13.04 -27.12 14.83
C LEU A 363 -13.78 -28.38 15.29
N ALA A 364 -13.52 -29.54 14.67
CA ALA A 364 -14.11 -30.81 15.07
C ALA A 364 -13.80 -31.14 16.55
N LYS A 365 -12.55 -30.99 16.98
CA LYS A 365 -12.14 -31.17 18.39
C LYS A 365 -12.90 -30.23 19.32
N VAL A 366 -12.94 -28.93 18.99
CA VAL A 366 -13.67 -27.93 19.79
C VAL A 366 -15.15 -28.27 19.90
N LEU A 367 -15.77 -28.82 18.85
CA LEU A 367 -17.17 -29.24 18.86
C LEU A 367 -17.40 -30.58 19.58
N GLN A 368 -16.38 -31.42 19.75
CA GLN A 368 -16.50 -32.67 20.49
C GLN A 368 -16.29 -32.49 21.99
N GLU A 369 -15.49 -31.50 22.40
CA GLU A 369 -15.36 -31.12 23.80
C GLU A 369 -16.74 -30.67 24.33
N ASN A 370 -17.11 -31.15 25.53
CA ASN A 370 -18.44 -30.98 26.11
C ASN A 370 -18.83 -29.50 26.26
#